data_AF-A0AAN4ZHF3-F1
#
_entry.id   AF-A0AAN4ZHF3-F1
#
_cell.length_a   1.000
_cell.length_b   1.000
_cell.length_c   1.000
_cell.angle_alpha   90.00
_cell.angle_beta   90.00
_cell.angle_gamma   90.00
#
_symmetry.space_group_name_H-M   'P 1'
#
loop_
_entity.id
_entity.type
_entity.pdbx_description
1 polymer ?
#
loop_
_entity_poly.entity_id
_entity_poly.type
_entity_poly.pdbx_seq_one_letter_code
_entity_poly.pdbx_strand_id
1 'polypeptide(L)'
;NTEPVSFCELFRFASRGEIAVYALACALNFIVGLVIPAYIWVIGQITTIYVQEKSPVGNDEFLWRVWKLASFYCLGFFFVITLEFIQHYMLTWTSEKIAKKCRSAFVQAILARDSMSFSSSSGELSSQLSSHVDRMREGMGDRIGLFIKSLATFVSCCTFSFLLDWRTALFLVWSGPIYLLTSSLIPKLSKNATSKSLKVSEEANGIAEEAILNVKT
;
A
#
# COMPACT_ATOMS: atom_id res chain seq x y z
N ASN A 1 10.88 8.91 23.18
CA ASN A 1 9.45 8.65 22.93
C ASN A 1 8.81 9.88 22.32
N THR A 2 8.69 9.90 21.00
CA THR A 2 7.91 10.93 20.29
C THR A 2 6.45 10.49 20.29
N GLU A 3 5.55 11.39 20.68
CA GLU A 3 4.11 11.13 20.63
C GLU A 3 3.65 11.06 19.16
N PRO A 4 2.72 10.16 18.81
CA PRO A 4 2.19 10.09 17.45
C PRO A 4 1.40 11.36 17.13
N VAL A 5 1.82 12.06 16.09
CA VAL A 5 1.10 13.23 15.55
C VAL A 5 -0.22 12.81 14.91
N SER A 6 -1.21 13.68 14.97
CA SER A 6 -2.50 13.41 14.37
C SER A 6 -2.40 13.35 12.83
N PHE A 7 -3.18 12.48 12.21
CA PHE A 7 -3.19 12.31 10.75
C PHE A 7 -3.52 13.61 9.99
N CYS A 8 -4.33 14.48 10.59
CA CYS A 8 -4.65 15.78 10.00
C CYS A 8 -3.48 16.78 10.11
N GLU A 9 -2.65 16.68 11.15
CA GLU A 9 -1.46 17.51 11.30
C GLU A 9 -0.37 17.16 10.29
N LEU A 10 -0.40 15.93 9.75
CA LEU A 10 0.48 15.50 8.67
C LEU A 10 0.33 16.37 7.41
N PHE A 11 -0.88 16.88 7.16
CA PHE A 11 -1.21 17.74 6.02
C PHE A 11 -1.03 19.24 6.32
N ARG A 12 -0.44 19.63 7.47
CA ARG A 12 -0.31 21.04 7.86
C ARG A 12 0.45 21.91 6.85
N PHE A 13 1.39 21.32 6.10
CA PHE A 13 2.18 22.00 5.06
C PHE A 13 1.57 21.93 3.65
N ALA A 14 0.42 21.27 3.49
CA ALA A 14 -0.24 21.11 2.20
C ALA A 14 -1.04 22.37 1.82
N SER A 15 -0.92 22.80 0.57
CA SER A 15 -1.76 23.85 0.00
C SER A 15 -3.18 23.31 -0.28
N ARG A 16 -4.19 24.19 -0.30
CA ARG A 16 -5.58 23.81 -0.61
C ARG A 16 -5.72 23.06 -1.94
N GLY A 17 -4.91 23.42 -2.94
CA GLY A 17 -4.87 22.70 -4.24
C GLY A 17 -4.26 21.30 -4.15
N GLU A 18 -3.26 21.10 -3.30
CA GLU A 18 -2.64 19.78 -3.08
C GLU A 18 -3.59 18.85 -2.32
N ILE A 19 -4.32 19.39 -1.35
CA ILE A 19 -5.38 18.65 -0.63
C ILE A 19 -6.49 18.23 -1.59
N ALA A 20 -6.91 19.11 -2.51
CA ALA A 20 -7.93 18.79 -3.50
C ALA A 20 -7.48 17.67 -4.46
N VAL A 21 -6.24 17.74 -4.97
CA VAL A 21 -5.66 16.68 -5.83
C VAL A 21 -5.53 15.36 -5.07
N TYR A 22 -5.12 15.41 -3.80
CA TYR A 22 -5.03 14.23 -2.94
C TYR A 22 -6.40 13.58 -2.71
N ALA A 23 -7.41 14.38 -2.36
CA ALA A 23 -8.78 13.90 -2.16
C ALA A 23 -9.38 13.30 -3.43
N LEU A 24 -9.12 13.92 -4.59
CA LEU A 24 -9.52 13.38 -5.89
C LEU A 24 -8.85 12.02 -6.15
N ALA A 25 -7.56 11.88 -5.87
CA ALA A 25 -6.87 10.61 -6.03
C ALA A 25 -7.38 9.52 -5.06
N CYS A 26 -7.78 9.89 -3.83
CA CYS A 26 -8.45 8.97 -2.90
C CYS A 26 -9.82 8.52 -3.43
N ALA A 27 -10.61 9.42 -4.01
CA ALA A 27 -11.89 9.09 -4.62
C ALA A 27 -11.72 8.15 -5.83
N LEU A 28 -10.72 8.37 -6.67
CA LEU A 28 -10.38 7.47 -7.77
C LEU A 28 -9.97 6.07 -7.26
N ASN A 29 -9.15 5.99 -6.21
CA ASN A 29 -8.76 4.70 -5.62
C ASN A 29 -9.96 3.92 -5.08
N PHE A 30 -10.92 4.62 -4.50
CA PHE A 30 -12.17 4.02 -4.05
C PHE A 30 -12.95 3.43 -5.23
N ILE A 31 -13.11 4.19 -6.32
CA ILE A 31 -13.80 3.72 -7.54
C ILE A 31 -13.09 2.51 -8.15
N VAL A 32 -11.76 2.55 -8.29
CA VAL A 32 -10.99 1.43 -8.83
C VAL A 32 -11.16 0.17 -7.96
N GLY A 33 -11.20 0.32 -6.63
CA GLY A 33 -11.47 -0.80 -5.73
C GLY A 33 -12.83 -1.45 -5.95
N LEU A 34 -13.87 -0.68 -6.30
CA LEU A 34 -15.21 -1.19 -6.59
C LEU A 34 -15.31 -1.90 -7.96
N VAL A 35 -14.44 -1.58 -8.91
CA VAL A 35 -14.47 -2.15 -10.28
C VAL A 35 -13.88 -3.57 -10.32
N ILE A 36 -12.97 -3.91 -9.40
CA ILE A 36 -12.31 -5.23 -9.34
C ILE A 36 -13.29 -6.41 -9.31
N PRO A 37 -14.32 -6.47 -8.42
CA PRO A 37 -15.26 -7.59 -8.42
C PRO A 37 -16.08 -7.69 -9.72
N ALA A 38 -16.42 -6.56 -10.35
CA ALA A 38 -17.14 -6.57 -11.63
C ALA A 38 -16.29 -7.23 -12.74
N TYR A 39 -14.98 -6.98 -12.75
CA TYR A 39 -14.05 -7.61 -13.68
C TYR A 39 -13.96 -9.13 -13.47
N ILE A 40 -13.88 -9.57 -12.21
CA ILE A 40 -13.90 -11.00 -11.85
C ILE A 40 -15.21 -11.67 -12.26
N TRP A 41 -16.33 -10.96 -12.14
CA TRP A 41 -17.62 -11.48 -12.56
C TRP A 41 -17.70 -11.68 -14.09
N VAL A 42 -17.21 -10.72 -14.89
CA VAL A 42 -17.21 -10.83 -16.37
C VAL A 42 -16.39 -12.04 -16.84
N ILE A 43 -15.20 -12.26 -16.29
CA ILE A 43 -14.40 -13.45 -16.64
C ILE A 43 -15.08 -14.76 -16.19
N GLY A 44 -15.80 -14.72 -15.07
CA GLY A 44 -16.65 -15.83 -14.64
C GLY A 44 -17.72 -16.19 -15.68
N GLN A 45 -18.41 -15.19 -16.24
CA GLN A 45 -19.42 -15.41 -17.29
C GLN A 45 -18.82 -15.99 -18.57
N ILE A 46 -17.67 -15.48 -19.01
CA ILE A 46 -16.93 -16.04 -20.15
C ILE A 46 -16.64 -17.53 -19.89
N THR A 47 -16.13 -17.86 -18.70
CA THR A 47 -15.83 -19.24 -18.30
C THR A 47 -17.08 -20.13 -18.31
N THR A 48 -18.22 -19.64 -17.82
CA THR A 48 -19.49 -20.38 -17.85
C THR A 48 -19.91 -20.72 -19.28
N ILE A 49 -19.77 -19.79 -20.23
CA ILE A 49 -20.08 -20.03 -21.65
C ILE A 49 -19.17 -21.15 -22.21
N TYR A 50 -17.88 -21.13 -21.90
CA TYR A 50 -16.95 -22.19 -22.31
C TYR A 50 -17.27 -23.57 -21.72
N VAL A 51 -17.76 -23.63 -20.48
CA VAL A 51 -18.06 -24.91 -19.80
C VAL A 51 -19.41 -25.48 -20.24
N GLN A 52 -20.39 -24.64 -20.56
CA GLN A 52 -21.73 -25.10 -20.95
C GLN A 52 -21.79 -25.58 -22.41
N GLU A 53 -20.97 -25.02 -23.30
CA GLU A 53 -20.97 -25.37 -24.71
C GLU A 53 -20.15 -26.65 -24.97
N LYS A 54 -20.83 -27.80 -25.10
CA LYS A 54 -20.20 -29.11 -25.31
C LYS A 54 -19.74 -29.37 -26.75
N SER A 55 -20.19 -28.58 -27.72
CA SER A 55 -19.83 -28.69 -29.15
C SER A 55 -19.46 -27.32 -29.75
N PRO A 56 -18.25 -26.80 -29.44
CA PRO A 56 -17.84 -25.43 -29.81
C PRO A 56 -17.41 -25.25 -31.27
N VAL A 57 -17.29 -26.34 -32.05
CA VAL A 57 -16.73 -26.28 -33.41
C VAL A 57 -17.83 -25.95 -34.42
N GLY A 58 -17.76 -24.76 -35.02
CA GLY A 58 -18.66 -24.31 -36.10
C GLY A 58 -19.91 -23.55 -35.64
N ASN A 59 -19.99 -23.14 -34.37
CA ASN A 59 -21.09 -22.32 -33.86
C ASN A 59 -20.72 -20.82 -33.85
N ASP A 60 -21.18 -20.08 -34.85
CA ASP A 60 -20.93 -18.64 -34.99
C ASP A 60 -21.55 -17.81 -33.86
N GLU A 61 -22.66 -18.29 -33.26
CA GLU A 61 -23.32 -17.61 -32.16
C GLU A 61 -22.47 -17.66 -30.88
N PHE A 62 -21.83 -18.80 -30.62
CA PHE A 62 -20.87 -18.96 -29.52
C PHE A 62 -19.68 -18.03 -29.72
N LEU A 63 -19.09 -18.03 -30.92
CA LEU A 63 -17.95 -17.16 -31.24
C LEU A 63 -18.30 -15.69 -31.05
N TRP A 64 -19.46 -15.25 -31.53
CA TRP A 64 -19.89 -13.86 -31.38
C TRP A 64 -20.09 -13.44 -29.92
N ARG A 65 -20.72 -14.29 -29.10
CA ARG A 65 -20.93 -14.03 -27.66
C ARG A 65 -19.60 -13.88 -26.93
N VAL A 66 -18.67 -14.81 -27.17
CA VAL A 66 -17.33 -14.77 -26.56
C VAL A 66 -16.56 -13.54 -27.00
N TRP A 67 -16.52 -13.24 -28.31
CA TRP A 67 -15.82 -12.07 -28.85
C TRP A 67 -16.36 -10.76 -28.29
N LYS A 68 -17.68 -10.63 -28.15
CA LYS A 68 -18.31 -9.43 -27.59
C LYS A 68 -17.91 -9.22 -26.12
N LEU A 69 -17.99 -10.27 -25.30
CA LEU A 69 -17.61 -10.18 -23.87
C LEU A 69 -16.10 -9.94 -23.71
N ALA A 70 -15.27 -10.63 -24.52
CA ALA A 70 -13.83 -10.46 -24.50
C ALA A 70 -13.41 -9.05 -24.94
N SER A 71 -14.05 -8.48 -25.97
CA SER A 71 -13.80 -7.11 -26.42
C SER A 71 -14.16 -6.09 -25.34
N PHE A 72 -15.32 -6.24 -24.68
CA PHE A 72 -15.71 -5.39 -23.56
C PHE A 72 -14.73 -5.49 -22.38
N TYR A 73 -14.27 -6.70 -22.07
CA TYR A 73 -13.28 -6.95 -21.02
C TYR A 73 -11.93 -6.30 -21.33
N CYS A 74 -11.42 -6.43 -22.55
CA CYS A 74 -10.16 -5.78 -22.97
C CYS A 74 -10.27 -4.24 -22.92
N LEU A 75 -11.38 -3.68 -23.38
CA LEU A 75 -11.61 -2.23 -23.32
C LEU A 75 -11.68 -1.73 -21.88
N GLY A 76 -12.41 -2.45 -21.02
CA GLY A 76 -12.50 -2.16 -19.60
C GLY A 76 -11.14 -2.26 -18.89
N PHE A 77 -10.32 -3.25 -19.23
CA PHE A 77 -8.98 -3.40 -18.69
C PHE A 77 -8.07 -2.21 -19.04
N PHE A 78 -8.10 -1.77 -20.30
CA PHE A 78 -7.34 -0.59 -20.72
C PHE A 78 -7.80 0.71 -20.03
N PHE A 79 -9.10 0.83 -19.74
CA PHE A 79 -9.63 1.95 -18.99
C PHE A 79 -9.20 1.91 -17.50
N VAL A 80 -9.23 0.74 -16.87
CA VAL A 80 -8.83 0.61 -15.46
C VAL A 80 -7.33 0.87 -15.29
N ILE A 81 -6.47 0.34 -16.16
CA ILE A 81 -5.02 0.55 -16.05
C ILE A 81 -4.64 2.03 -16.22
N THR A 82 -5.32 2.76 -17.11
CA THR A 82 -5.08 4.19 -17.31
C THR A 82 -5.54 5.02 -16.11
N LEU A 83 -6.71 4.71 -15.53
CA LEU A 83 -7.16 5.32 -14.27
C LEU A 83 -6.21 5.00 -13.11
N GLU A 84 -5.74 3.76 -13.02
CA GLU A 84 -4.81 3.34 -11.96
C GLU A 84 -3.46 4.03 -12.07
N PHE A 85 -2.96 4.23 -13.28
CA PHE A 85 -1.75 5.00 -13.51
C PHE A 85 -1.93 6.47 -13.09
N ILE A 86 -3.04 7.10 -13.49
CA ILE A 86 -3.35 8.49 -13.14
C ILE A 86 -3.45 8.70 -11.62
N GLN A 87 -4.22 7.87 -10.91
CA GLN A 87 -4.39 8.04 -9.46
C GLN A 87 -3.07 7.83 -8.71
N HIS A 88 -2.26 6.85 -9.12
CA HIS A 88 -0.97 6.56 -8.49
C HIS A 88 0.01 7.71 -8.74
N TYR A 89 0.05 8.23 -9.97
CA TYR A 89 0.83 9.42 -10.30
C TYR A 89 0.43 10.63 -9.44
N MET A 90 -0.89 10.89 -9.29
CA MET A 90 -1.38 12.03 -8.49
C MET A 90 -1.02 11.91 -7.01
N LEU A 91 -1.13 10.71 -6.43
CA LEU A 91 -0.74 10.45 -5.04
C LEU A 91 0.77 10.67 -4.82
N THR A 92 1.59 10.07 -5.68
CA THR A 92 3.06 10.16 -5.60
C THR A 92 3.54 11.59 -5.82
N TRP A 93 2.96 12.30 -6.80
CA TRP A 93 3.31 13.69 -7.05
C TRP A 93 2.96 14.60 -5.86
N THR A 94 1.78 14.38 -5.25
CA THR A 94 1.33 15.19 -4.12
C THR A 94 2.14 14.90 -2.86
N SER A 95 2.42 13.63 -2.56
CA SER A 95 3.24 13.24 -1.41
C SER A 95 4.66 13.79 -1.50
N GLU A 96 5.27 13.75 -2.69
CA GLU A 96 6.60 14.29 -2.94
C GLU A 96 6.64 15.82 -2.77
N LYS A 97 5.60 16.53 -3.21
CA LYS A 97 5.49 17.99 -3.00
C LYS A 97 5.38 18.35 -1.52
N ILE A 98 4.55 17.65 -0.77
CA ILE A 98 4.37 17.89 0.67
C ILE A 98 5.69 17.57 1.40
N ALA A 99 6.36 16.48 1.04
CA ALA A 99 7.67 16.11 1.60
C ALA A 99 8.74 17.19 1.33
N LYS A 100 8.80 17.74 0.11
CA LYS A 100 9.73 18.84 -0.23
C LYS A 100 9.48 20.09 0.60
N LYS A 101 8.22 20.50 0.80
CA LYS A 101 7.88 21.64 1.66
C LYS A 101 8.26 21.41 3.11
N CYS A 102 8.00 20.20 3.62
CA CYS A 102 8.40 19.81 4.98
C CYS A 102 9.93 19.90 5.16
N ARG A 103 10.71 19.38 4.22
CA ARG A 103 12.19 19.49 4.22
C ARG A 103 12.65 20.95 4.21
N SER A 104 12.07 21.79 3.35
CA SER A 104 12.45 23.20 3.27
C SER A 104 12.12 23.97 4.54
N ALA A 105 10.92 23.80 5.10
CA ALA A 105 10.51 24.45 6.35
C ALA A 105 11.39 24.01 7.53
N PHE A 106 11.82 22.75 7.55
CA PHE A 106 12.72 22.25 8.58
C PHE A 106 14.13 22.83 8.47
N VAL A 107 14.73 22.85 7.27
CA VAL A 107 16.05 23.46 7.07
C VAL A 107 16.02 24.93 7.51
N GLN A 108 14.94 25.65 7.16
CA GLN A 108 14.75 27.02 7.62
C GLN A 108 14.66 27.13 9.15
N ALA A 109 13.94 26.21 9.81
CA ALA A 109 13.82 26.19 11.27
C ALA A 109 15.13 25.82 11.99
N ILE A 110 15.96 24.94 11.41
CA ILE A 110 17.30 24.65 11.91
C ILE A 110 18.19 25.89 11.82
N LEU A 111 18.21 26.55 10.66
CA LEU A 111 19.06 27.72 10.44
C LEU A 111 18.66 28.92 11.32
N ALA A 112 17.39 29.00 11.71
CA ALA A 112 16.87 30.05 12.59
C ALA A 112 17.11 29.78 14.09
N ARG A 113 17.59 28.60 14.48
CA ARG A 113 17.80 28.22 15.89
C ARG A 113 19.18 28.65 16.37
N ASP A 114 19.23 29.22 17.57
CA ASP A 114 20.47 29.71 18.18
C ASP A 114 21.46 28.57 18.51
N SER A 115 22.76 28.87 18.33
CA SER A 115 23.89 27.92 18.39
C SER A 115 24.04 27.22 19.76
N MET A 116 23.52 27.83 20.82
CA MET A 116 23.71 27.38 22.21
C MET A 116 22.88 26.14 22.60
N SER A 117 21.96 25.68 21.74
CA SER A 117 21.10 24.50 22.00
C SER A 117 21.50 23.25 21.19
N PHE A 118 22.62 23.30 20.47
CA PHE A 118 23.02 22.28 19.50
C PHE A 118 23.91 21.20 20.16
N SER A 119 23.34 20.38 21.05
CA SER A 119 24.06 19.29 21.73
C SER A 119 24.24 18.02 20.88
N SER A 120 23.65 17.97 19.68
CA SER A 120 23.67 16.81 18.78
C SER A 120 24.35 17.18 17.46
N SER A 121 25.10 16.26 16.86
CA SER A 121 25.79 16.51 15.57
C SER A 121 24.79 16.93 14.48
N SER A 122 25.05 18.05 13.79
CA SER A 122 24.17 18.57 12.72
C SER A 122 23.91 17.57 11.60
N GLY A 123 24.89 16.68 11.35
CA GLY A 123 24.76 15.61 10.36
C GLY A 123 23.77 14.52 10.79
N GLU A 124 23.72 14.19 12.09
CA GLU A 124 22.82 13.18 12.64
C GLU A 124 21.36 13.66 12.66
N LEU A 125 21.13 14.91 13.06
CA LEU A 125 19.81 15.54 13.03
C LEU A 125 19.22 15.60 11.61
N SER A 126 20.05 15.94 10.62
CA SER A 126 19.65 16.02 9.22
C SER A 126 19.29 14.64 8.65
N SER A 127 20.10 13.61 8.95
CA SER A 127 19.85 12.24 8.46
C SER A 127 18.62 11.60 9.11
N GLN A 128 18.46 11.75 10.43
CA GLN A 128 17.28 11.26 11.15
C GLN A 128 16.00 11.92 10.64
N LEU A 129 16.00 13.24 10.42
CA LEU A 129 14.81 13.88 9.91
C LEU A 129 14.54 13.52 8.44
N SER A 130 15.55 13.43 7.59
CA SER A 130 15.31 13.00 6.20
C SER A 130 14.61 11.64 6.18
N SER A 131 15.06 10.71 7.04
CA SER A 131 14.41 9.40 7.25
C SER A 131 12.96 9.53 7.74
N HIS A 132 12.67 10.43 8.69
CA HIS A 132 11.30 10.68 9.14
C HIS A 132 10.39 11.26 8.04
N VAL A 133 10.90 12.19 7.24
CA VAL A 133 10.16 12.76 6.10
C VAL A 133 9.94 11.73 5.00
N ASP A 134 10.93 10.87 4.73
CA ASP A 134 10.78 9.78 3.76
C ASP A 134 9.71 8.78 4.20
N ARG A 135 9.70 8.39 5.49
CA ARG A 135 8.64 7.53 6.05
C ARG A 135 7.27 8.19 5.96
N MET A 136 7.18 9.49 6.22
CA MET A 136 5.94 10.26 6.05
C MET A 136 5.49 10.25 4.59
N ARG A 137 6.40 10.50 3.64
CA ARG A 137 6.12 10.47 2.21
C ARG A 137 5.60 9.11 1.76
N GLU A 138 6.26 8.02 2.18
CA GLU A 138 5.84 6.65 1.87
C GLU A 138 4.44 6.35 2.42
N GLY A 139 4.16 6.77 3.65
CA GLY A 139 2.83 6.68 4.25
C GLY A 139 1.78 7.44 3.45
N MET A 140 2.09 8.69 3.10
CA MET A 140 1.20 9.61 2.37
C MET A 140 0.94 9.21 0.92
N GLY A 141 1.94 8.70 0.22
CA GLY A 141 1.85 8.32 -1.18
C GLY A 141 1.10 7.01 -1.36
N ASP A 142 1.81 5.89 -1.19
CA ASP A 142 1.31 4.59 -1.63
C ASP A 142 0.43 3.90 -0.59
N ARG A 143 0.76 4.04 0.71
CA ARG A 143 0.12 3.22 1.74
C ARG A 143 -1.33 3.60 1.99
N ILE A 144 -1.65 4.89 2.05
CA ILE A 144 -3.04 5.35 2.26
C ILE A 144 -3.91 5.04 1.04
N GLY A 145 -3.41 5.28 -0.18
CA GLY A 145 -4.13 4.96 -1.41
C GLY A 145 -4.44 3.46 -1.50
N LEU A 146 -3.45 2.62 -1.20
CA LEU A 146 -3.61 1.17 -1.15
C LEU A 146 -4.60 0.74 -0.06
N PHE A 147 -4.58 1.38 1.10
CA PHE A 147 -5.51 1.08 2.20
C PHE A 147 -6.96 1.37 1.81
N ILE A 148 -7.23 2.55 1.24
CA ILE A 148 -8.56 2.95 0.77
C ILE A 148 -9.06 1.99 -0.32
N LYS A 149 -8.21 1.71 -1.31
CA LYS A 149 -8.51 0.75 -2.38
C LYS A 149 -8.83 -0.63 -1.81
N SER A 150 -7.97 -1.15 -0.95
CA SER A 150 -8.14 -2.48 -0.34
C SER A 150 -9.43 -2.58 0.48
N LEU A 151 -9.79 -1.52 1.20
CA LEU A 151 -11.05 -1.48 1.94
C LEU A 151 -12.26 -1.49 0.99
N ALA A 152 -12.22 -0.69 -0.07
CA ALA A 152 -13.29 -0.67 -1.08
C ALA A 152 -13.41 -2.02 -1.82
N THR A 153 -12.29 -2.63 -2.19
CA THR A 153 -12.25 -3.97 -2.79
C THR A 153 -12.79 -5.01 -1.83
N PHE A 154 -12.42 -4.96 -0.56
CA PHE A 154 -12.89 -5.91 0.44
C PHE A 154 -14.41 -5.83 0.60
N VAL A 155 -14.95 -4.62 0.82
CA VAL A 155 -16.40 -4.41 0.97
C VAL A 155 -17.14 -4.84 -0.30
N SER A 156 -16.67 -4.42 -1.47
CA SER A 156 -17.32 -4.77 -2.73
C SER A 156 -17.29 -6.26 -3.02
N CYS A 157 -16.13 -6.92 -2.89
CA CYS A 157 -16.03 -8.38 -3.05
C CYS A 157 -16.91 -9.14 -2.05
N CYS A 158 -16.99 -8.71 -0.79
CA CYS A 158 -17.89 -9.31 0.18
C CYS A 158 -19.34 -9.20 -0.29
N THR A 159 -19.80 -8.00 -0.64
CA THR A 159 -21.16 -7.78 -1.13
C THR A 159 -21.46 -8.62 -2.39
N PHE A 160 -20.57 -8.61 -3.39
CA PHE A 160 -20.74 -9.39 -4.61
C PHE A 160 -20.79 -10.91 -4.34
N SER A 161 -19.97 -11.41 -3.42
CA SER A 161 -19.95 -12.84 -3.08
C SER A 161 -21.27 -13.28 -2.43
N PHE A 162 -21.81 -12.47 -1.51
CA PHE A 162 -23.10 -12.77 -0.88
C PHE A 162 -24.28 -12.68 -1.86
N LEU A 163 -24.21 -11.80 -2.86
CA LEU A 163 -25.26 -11.67 -3.89
C LEU A 163 -25.30 -12.86 -4.87
N LEU A 164 -24.14 -13.46 -5.18
CA LEU A 164 -24.06 -14.57 -6.14
C LEU A 164 -24.47 -15.90 -5.51
N ASP A 165 -23.78 -16.32 -4.46
CA ASP A 165 -24.11 -17.54 -3.72
C ASP A 165 -23.77 -17.38 -2.24
N TRP A 166 -24.80 -17.27 -1.41
CA TRP A 166 -24.64 -17.06 0.02
C TRP A 166 -23.98 -18.25 0.73
N ARG A 167 -24.10 -19.47 0.19
CA ARG A 167 -23.57 -20.69 0.83
C ARG A 167 -22.06 -20.77 0.67
N THR A 168 -21.55 -20.52 -0.55
CA THR A 168 -20.10 -20.44 -0.82
C THR A 168 -19.48 -19.23 -0.11
N ALA A 169 -20.17 -18.09 -0.06
CA ALA A 169 -19.70 -16.91 0.67
C ALA A 169 -19.49 -17.18 2.18
N LEU A 170 -20.44 -17.87 2.84
CA LEU A 170 -20.30 -18.23 4.26
C LEU A 170 -19.11 -19.15 4.53
N PHE A 171 -18.82 -20.09 3.63
CA PHE A 171 -17.64 -20.95 3.74
C PHE A 171 -16.33 -20.15 3.65
N LEU A 172 -16.25 -19.17 2.75
CA LEU A 172 -15.10 -18.25 2.64
C LEU A 172 -14.95 -17.36 3.88
N VAL A 173 -16.05 -16.86 4.45
CA VAL A 173 -16.00 -16.08 5.69
C VAL A 173 -15.48 -16.92 6.85
N TRP A 174 -15.84 -18.21 6.92
CA TRP A 174 -15.34 -19.12 7.94
C TRP A 174 -13.83 -19.39 7.85
N SER A 175 -13.25 -19.40 6.64
CA SER A 175 -11.80 -19.56 6.48
C SER A 175 -11.01 -18.27 6.78
N GLY A 176 -11.67 -17.10 6.75
CA GLY A 176 -11.08 -15.79 7.04
C GLY A 176 -10.32 -15.69 8.38
N PRO A 177 -10.92 -16.07 9.52
CA PRO A 177 -10.25 -16.08 10.82
C PRO A 177 -8.97 -16.94 10.84
N ILE A 178 -8.96 -18.10 10.17
CA ILE A 178 -7.78 -18.97 10.09
C ILE A 178 -6.65 -18.26 9.34
N TYR A 179 -6.99 -17.55 8.27
CA TYR A 179 -6.03 -16.73 7.53
C TYR A 179 -5.49 -15.56 8.39
N LEU A 180 -6.36 -14.86 9.13
CA LEU A 180 -5.94 -13.77 10.01
C LEU A 180 -5.03 -14.24 11.15
N LEU A 181 -5.31 -15.42 11.72
CA LEU A 181 -4.47 -16.03 12.74
C LEU A 181 -3.08 -16.34 12.20
N THR A 182 -2.98 -17.03 11.06
CA THR A 182 -1.68 -17.37 10.46
C THR A 182 -0.89 -16.13 10.04
N SER A 183 -1.55 -15.16 9.41
CA SER A 183 -0.96 -13.87 9.02
C SER A 183 -0.44 -13.05 10.21
N SER A 184 -1.09 -13.14 11.37
CA SER A 184 -0.66 -12.44 12.60
C SER A 184 0.43 -13.18 13.38
N LEU A 185 0.47 -14.50 13.31
CA LEU A 185 1.41 -15.33 14.06
C LEU A 185 2.81 -15.32 13.44
N ILE A 186 2.91 -15.42 12.11
CA ILE A 186 4.20 -15.48 11.40
C ILE A 186 5.10 -14.26 11.72
N PRO A 187 4.61 -13.00 11.65
CA PRO A 187 5.43 -11.83 11.96
C PRO A 187 5.83 -11.77 13.43
N LYS A 188 4.97 -12.21 14.36
CA LYS A 188 5.27 -12.22 15.80
C LYS A 188 6.39 -13.20 16.12
N LEU A 189 6.33 -14.41 15.55
CA LEU A 189 7.37 -15.42 15.72
C LEU A 189 8.68 -14.98 15.06
N SER A 190 8.60 -14.43 13.84
CA SER A 190 9.75 -13.89 13.13
C SER A 190 10.43 -12.76 13.91
N LYS A 191 9.67 -11.81 14.47
CA LYS A 191 10.22 -10.72 15.30
C LYS A 191 11.04 -11.24 16.48
N ASN A 192 10.53 -12.26 17.18
CA ASN A 192 11.23 -12.86 18.32
C ASN A 192 12.52 -13.58 17.88
N ALA A 193 12.46 -14.33 16.78
CA ALA A 193 13.63 -15.00 16.21
C ALA A 193 14.71 -14.00 15.75
N THR A 194 14.30 -12.94 15.05
CA THR A 194 15.21 -11.86 14.60
C THR A 194 15.82 -11.13 15.79
N SER A 195 15.03 -10.80 16.83
CA SER A 195 15.58 -10.16 18.03
C SER A 195 16.60 -11.03 18.75
N LYS A 196 16.35 -12.34 18.85
CA LYS A 196 17.33 -13.27 19.44
C LYS A 196 18.61 -13.35 18.59
N SER A 197 18.46 -13.43 17.27
CA SER A 197 19.60 -13.45 16.34
C SER A 197 20.43 -12.17 16.41
N LEU A 198 19.78 -11.01 16.56
CA LEU A 198 20.46 -9.73 16.71
C LEU A 198 21.29 -9.69 18.00
N LYS A 199 20.73 -10.12 19.14
CA LYS A 199 21.46 -10.15 20.41
C LYS A 199 22.72 -11.02 20.37
N VAL A 200 22.63 -12.21 19.78
CA VAL A 200 23.80 -13.10 19.63
C VAL A 200 24.84 -12.46 18.71
N SER A 201 24.40 -11.77 17.64
CA SER A 201 25.29 -11.02 16.76
C SER A 201 25.94 -9.83 17.46
N GLU A 202 25.23 -9.13 18.34
CA GLU A 202 25.76 -8.02 19.15
C GLU A 202 26.84 -8.51 20.12
N GLU A 203 26.63 -9.63 20.81
CA GLU A 203 27.64 -10.24 21.69
C GLU A 203 28.90 -10.66 20.92
N ALA A 204 28.73 -11.33 19.78
CA ALA A 204 29.87 -11.74 18.95
C ALA A 204 30.64 -10.54 18.38
N ASN A 205 29.92 -9.49 17.96
CA ASN A 205 30.53 -8.24 17.50
C ASN A 205 31.30 -7.55 18.63
N GLY A 206 30.78 -7.55 19.85
CA GLY A 206 31.48 -7.00 21.03
C GLY A 206 32.80 -7.71 21.30
N ILE A 207 32.83 -9.06 21.25
CA ILE A 207 34.06 -9.84 21.42
C ILE A 207 35.05 -9.57 20.28
N ALA A 208 34.56 -9.51 19.04
CA ALA A 208 35.40 -9.20 17.89
C ALA A 208 35.99 -7.79 17.99
N GLU A 209 35.21 -6.82 18.45
CA GLU A 209 35.64 -5.45 18.68
C GLU A 209 36.72 -5.37 19.77
N GLU A 210 36.52 -6.04 20.91
CA GLU A 210 37.53 -6.14 21.98
C GLU A 210 38.83 -6.78 21.48
N ALA A 211 38.76 -7.85 20.69
CA ALA A 211 39.92 -8.52 20.13
C ALA A 211 40.70 -7.63 19.14
N ILE A 212 39.98 -6.86 18.31
CA ILE A 212 40.59 -5.90 17.38
C ILE A 212 41.26 -4.76 18.15
N LEU A 213 40.60 -4.23 19.19
CA LEU A 213 41.14 -3.14 20.00
C LEU A 213 42.39 -3.56 20.78
N ASN A 214 42.45 -4.82 21.24
CA ASN A 214 43.57 -5.38 22.00
C ASN A 214 44.63 -6.09 21.14
N VAL A 215 44.66 -5.87 19.81
CA VAL A 215 45.60 -6.56 18.91
C VAL A 215 47.10 -6.28 19.19
N LYS A 216 47.41 -5.20 19.93
CA LYS A 216 48.79 -4.81 20.30
C LYS A 216 49.19 -5.19 21.73
N THR A 217 48.27 -5.72 22.54
CA THR A 217 48.54 -6.31 23.86
C THR A 217 48.74 -7.80 23.73
#